data_AF-A0A952NHZ5-F1
#
_entry.id   AF-A0A952NHZ5-F1
#
_cell.length_a   1.000
_cell.length_b   1.000
_cell.length_c   1.000
_cell.angle_alpha   90.00
_cell.angle_beta   90.00
_cell.angle_gamma   90.00
#
_symmetry.space_group_name_H-M   'P 1'
#
loop_
_entity.id
_entity.type
_entity.pdbx_description
1 polymer ?
#
loop_
_entity_poly.entity_id
_entity_poly.type
_entity_poly.pdbx_seq_one_letter_code
_entity_poly.pdbx_strand_id
1 'polypeptide(L)'
;MKFLTVLALTTFALGAQAYKDGTYRCRSADAGVPLSEYKIETQDVGSGQLPYMEVTRHYRLKEGDPQSPIQTAKTRGFATVSEVGRTQALLLASMRFEFEGETLLNCRP
;
A
#
# COMPACT_ATOMS: atom_id res chain seq x y z
N MET A 1 -34.87 -43.39 -11.42
CA MET A 1 -33.74 -43.15 -10.50
C MET A 1 -33.29 -41.72 -10.67
N LYS A 2 -33.51 -40.85 -9.68
CA LYS A 2 -33.11 -39.43 -9.73
C LYS A 2 -31.66 -39.32 -9.25
N PHE A 3 -30.74 -38.99 -10.15
CA PHE A 3 -29.37 -38.64 -9.79
C PHE A 3 -29.38 -37.22 -9.23
N LEU A 4 -29.05 -37.10 -7.94
CA LEU A 4 -28.88 -35.82 -7.25
C LEU A 4 -27.42 -35.41 -7.43
N THR A 5 -27.13 -34.54 -8.40
CA THR A 5 -25.79 -33.98 -8.61
C THR A 5 -25.54 -32.94 -7.52
N VAL A 6 -24.72 -33.28 -6.53
CA VAL A 6 -24.21 -32.35 -5.52
C VAL A 6 -23.17 -31.47 -6.21
N LEU A 7 -23.57 -30.24 -6.56
CA LEU A 7 -22.69 -29.22 -7.08
C LEU A 7 -21.79 -28.72 -5.93
N ALA A 8 -20.56 -29.21 -5.87
CA ALA A 8 -19.56 -28.74 -4.94
C ALA A 8 -19.23 -27.27 -5.25
N LEU A 9 -19.79 -26.34 -4.46
CA LEU A 9 -19.32 -24.95 -4.41
C LEU A 9 -17.89 -24.96 -3.85
N THR A 10 -16.90 -24.98 -4.72
CA THR A 10 -15.54 -24.57 -4.37
C THR A 10 -15.57 -23.06 -4.18
N THR A 11 -15.85 -22.60 -2.95
CA THR A 11 -15.63 -21.21 -2.57
C THR A 11 -14.14 -20.94 -2.62
N PHE A 12 -13.69 -20.36 -3.73
CA PHE A 12 -12.40 -19.68 -3.80
C PHE A 12 -12.47 -18.51 -2.83
N ALA A 13 -12.06 -18.76 -1.58
CA ALA A 13 -11.75 -17.70 -0.63
C ALA A 13 -10.50 -17.00 -1.14
N LEU A 14 -10.68 -16.11 -2.13
CA LEU A 14 -9.71 -15.06 -2.38
C LEU A 14 -9.63 -14.29 -1.07
N GLY A 15 -8.54 -14.50 -0.33
CA GLY A 15 -8.25 -13.69 0.84
C GLY A 15 -8.32 -12.25 0.38
N ALA A 16 -9.33 -11.52 0.83
CA ALA A 16 -9.48 -10.12 0.54
C ALA A 16 -8.31 -9.42 1.25
N GLN A 17 -7.19 -9.25 0.53
CA GLN A 17 -6.17 -8.31 0.94
C GLN A 17 -6.87 -6.96 1.02
N ALA A 18 -6.85 -6.32 2.18
CA ALA A 18 -7.51 -5.05 2.36
C ALA A 18 -6.75 -3.93 1.64
N TYR A 19 -5.42 -4.03 1.52
CA TYR A 19 -4.66 -3.16 0.63
C TYR A 19 -4.93 -3.50 -0.84
N LYS A 20 -4.91 -2.49 -1.70
CA LYS A 20 -5.14 -2.64 -3.13
C LYS A 20 -3.86 -2.35 -3.90
N ASP A 21 -3.55 -3.22 -4.85
CA ASP A 21 -2.48 -2.97 -5.81
C ASP A 21 -2.79 -1.73 -6.63
N GLY A 22 -1.78 -0.91 -6.89
CA GLY A 22 -1.95 0.31 -7.64
C GLY A 22 -0.89 1.35 -7.36
N THR A 23 -1.10 2.53 -7.95
CA THR A 23 -0.25 3.70 -7.75
C THR A 23 -1.04 4.79 -7.04
N TYR A 24 -0.57 5.15 -5.85
CA TYR A 24 -1.14 6.17 -4.99
C TYR A 24 -0.29 7.43 -5.10
N ARG A 25 -0.93 8.58 -5.35
CA ARG A 25 -0.27 9.88 -5.41
C ARG A 25 -0.74 10.74 -4.26
N CYS A 26 0.15 11.02 -3.31
CA CYS A 26 -0.17 11.82 -2.14
C CYS A 26 0.37 13.24 -2.28
N ARG A 27 -0.46 14.22 -1.91
CA ARG A 27 -0.07 15.63 -1.85
C ARG A 27 0.59 15.92 -0.51
N SER A 28 1.70 16.67 -0.54
CA SER A 28 2.27 17.26 0.67
C SER A 28 1.46 18.49 1.11
N ALA A 29 1.36 18.73 2.41
CA ALA A 29 0.82 19.97 2.95
C ALA A 29 1.74 21.18 2.63
N ASP A 30 3.04 20.94 2.45
CA ASP A 30 4.00 21.98 2.11
C ASP A 30 3.82 22.47 0.66
N ALA A 31 3.61 23.78 0.50
CA ALA A 31 3.50 24.41 -0.81
C ALA A 31 4.77 24.19 -1.66
N GLY A 32 4.58 23.89 -2.95
CA GLY A 32 5.69 23.69 -3.90
C GLY A 32 6.38 22.33 -3.82
N VAL A 33 5.99 21.45 -2.89
CA VAL A 33 6.50 20.08 -2.84
C VAL A 33 5.76 19.21 -3.86
N PRO A 34 6.47 18.46 -4.75
CA PRO A 34 5.84 17.54 -5.70
C PRO A 34 5.00 16.45 -5.03
N LEU A 35 4.10 15.83 -5.80
CA LEU A 35 3.34 14.68 -5.32
C LEU A 35 4.28 13.51 -5.03
N SER A 36 4.13 12.90 -3.86
CA SER A 36 4.78 11.62 -3.56
C SER A 36 4.01 10.49 -4.24
N GLU A 37 4.73 9.46 -4.69
CA GLU A 37 4.16 8.32 -5.41
C GLU A 37 4.49 7.01 -4.68
N TYR A 38 3.45 6.21 -4.41
CA TYR A 38 3.56 4.90 -3.78
C TYR A 38 2.94 3.86 -4.69
N LYS A 39 3.77 2.98 -5.24
CA LYS A 39 3.35 1.86 -6.07
C LYS A 39 3.35 0.60 -5.23
N ILE A 40 2.29 -0.17 -5.34
CA ILE A 40 2.09 -1.43 -4.62
C ILE A 40 1.69 -2.48 -5.65
N GLU A 41 2.43 -3.58 -5.68
CA GLU A 41 2.17 -4.72 -6.55
C GLU A 41 2.35 -6.00 -5.76
N THR A 42 1.35 -6.87 -5.81
CA THR A 42 1.43 -8.19 -5.22
C THR A 42 2.21 -9.10 -6.16
N GLN A 43 3.35 -9.60 -5.67
CA GLN A 43 4.27 -10.45 -6.42
C GLN A 43 4.18 -11.89 -5.92
N ASP A 44 4.19 -12.85 -6.84
CA ASP A 44 4.34 -14.27 -6.51
C ASP A 44 5.82 -14.59 -6.25
N VAL A 45 6.13 -15.09 -5.06
CA VAL A 45 7.48 -15.48 -4.64
C VAL A 45 7.63 -17.00 -4.50
N GLY A 46 6.74 -17.76 -5.14
CA GLY A 46 6.73 -19.22 -5.19
C GLY A 46 6.13 -19.89 -3.95
N SER A 47 6.48 -19.40 -2.75
CA SER A 47 5.90 -19.88 -1.48
C SER A 47 4.63 -19.12 -1.06
N GLY A 48 4.21 -18.13 -1.83
CA GLY A 48 3.07 -17.28 -1.53
C GLY A 48 3.12 -15.95 -2.28
N GLN A 49 2.16 -15.08 -1.96
CA GLN A 49 2.06 -13.74 -2.54
C GLN A 49 2.49 -12.70 -1.51
N LEU A 50 3.40 -11.80 -1.89
CA LEU A 50 3.90 -10.73 -1.03
C LEU A 50 3.75 -9.37 -1.73
N PRO A 51 3.39 -8.30 -0.99
CA PRO A 51 3.39 -6.96 -1.55
C PRO A 51 4.82 -6.49 -1.77
N TYR A 52 5.13 -6.12 -3.01
CA TYR A 52 6.31 -5.37 -3.38
C TYR A 52 5.94 -3.91 -3.57
N MET A 53 6.71 -3.02 -2.98
CA MET A 53 6.43 -1.59 -2.98
C MET A 53 7.57 -0.81 -3.62
N GLU A 54 7.22 0.24 -4.37
CA GLU A 54 8.14 1.28 -4.83
C GLU A 54 7.63 2.63 -4.34
N VAL A 55 8.44 3.31 -3.54
CA VAL A 55 8.05 4.51 -2.81
C VAL A 55 8.97 5.65 -3.21
N THR A 56 8.40 6.72 -3.76
CA THR A 56 9.07 8.00 -4.01
C THR A 56 8.41 9.07 -3.14
N ARG A 57 9.13 9.57 -2.13
CA ARG A 57 8.67 10.63 -1.23
C ARG A 57 9.37 11.93 -1.54
N HIS A 58 8.60 13.02 -1.56
CA HIS A 58 9.11 14.38 -1.61
C HIS A 58 8.73 15.11 -0.32
N TYR A 59 9.70 15.77 0.31
CA TYR A 59 9.49 16.53 1.55
C TYR A 59 10.51 17.66 1.66
N ARG A 60 10.20 18.68 2.46
CA ARG A 60 11.16 19.72 2.82
C ARG A 60 12.05 19.23 3.94
N LEU A 61 13.34 19.54 3.88
CA LEU A 61 14.27 19.21 4.97
C LEU A 61 13.85 19.81 6.32
N LYS A 62 13.31 21.04 6.27
CA LYS A 62 12.75 21.73 7.42
C LYS A 62 11.27 22.00 7.12
N GLU A 63 10.41 21.31 7.86
CA GLU A 63 8.97 21.43 7.76
C GLU A 63 8.51 22.87 8.00
N GLY A 64 7.57 23.35 7.18
CA GLY A 64 7.03 24.71 7.29
C GLY A 64 7.96 25.84 6.83
N ASP A 65 9.19 25.56 6.36
CA ASP A 65 10.11 26.55 5.81
C ASP A 65 10.08 26.52 4.27
N PRO A 66 9.42 27.47 3.58
CA PRO A 66 9.27 27.45 2.12
C PRO A 66 10.59 27.58 1.36
N GLN A 67 11.65 28.07 2.01
CA GLN A 67 12.98 28.22 1.43
C GLN A 67 13.85 26.98 1.67
N SER A 68 13.44 26.07 2.55
CA SER A 68 14.15 24.81 2.76
C SER A 68 14.19 24.00 1.47
N PRO A 69 15.34 23.39 1.12
CA PRO A 69 15.43 22.53 -0.05
C PRO A 69 14.47 21.34 0.07
N ILE A 70 13.95 20.92 -1.08
CA ILE A 70 13.13 19.73 -1.23
C ILE A 70 14.07 18.54 -1.43
N GLN A 71 13.84 17.47 -0.66
CA GLN A 71 14.51 16.19 -0.87
C GLN A 71 13.57 15.16 -1.47
N THR A 72 14.17 14.22 -2.19
CA THR A 72 13.50 13.05 -2.74
C THR A 72 14.11 11.80 -2.13
N ALA A 73 13.30 11.02 -1.44
CA ALA A 73 13.69 9.70 -0.94
C ALA A 73 13.04 8.62 -1.81
N LYS A 74 13.81 7.63 -2.22
CA LYS A 74 13.33 6.45 -2.96
C LYS A 74 13.61 5.19 -2.15
N THR A 75 12.59 4.37 -1.93
CA THR A 75 12.70 3.09 -1.23
C THR A 75 11.93 2.04 -2.01
N ARG A 76 12.43 0.81 -2.07
CA ARG A 76 11.74 -0.31 -2.70
C ARG A 76 12.00 -1.62 -1.96
N GLY A 77 11.07 -2.55 -2.04
CA GLY A 77 11.23 -3.86 -1.45
C GLY A 77 9.91 -4.54 -1.11
N PHE A 78 10.01 -5.77 -0.62
CA PHE A 78 8.86 -6.48 -0.07
C PHE A 78 8.44 -5.85 1.26
N ALA A 79 7.16 -5.60 1.40
CA ALA A 79 6.57 -5.07 2.61
C ALA A 79 6.05 -6.19 3.51
N THR A 80 6.18 -6.00 4.82
CA THR A 80 5.50 -6.85 5.80
C THR A 80 4.05 -6.39 5.91
N VAL A 81 3.12 -7.35 5.91
CA VAL A 81 1.70 -7.09 6.18
C VAL A 81 1.43 -7.26 7.67
N SER A 82 0.85 -6.25 8.31
CA SER A 82 0.37 -6.30 9.69
C SER A 82 -1.13 -6.02 9.72
N GLU A 83 -1.91 -6.85 10.40
CA GLU A 83 -3.37 -6.73 10.43
C GLU A 83 -3.85 -6.53 11.88
N VAL A 84 -4.70 -5.52 12.11
CA VAL A 84 -5.34 -5.28 13.40
C VAL A 84 -6.81 -4.91 13.17
N GLY A 85 -7.73 -5.80 13.51
CA GLY A 85 -9.15 -5.59 13.29
C GLY A 85 -9.49 -5.49 11.79
N ARG A 86 -9.97 -4.32 11.35
CA ARG A 86 -10.29 -4.03 9.92
C ARG A 86 -9.19 -3.25 9.19
N THR A 87 -8.10 -2.92 9.87
CA THR A 87 -7.01 -2.11 9.33
C THR A 87 -5.85 -3.03 8.98
N GLN A 88 -5.30 -2.81 7.78
CA GLN A 88 -4.02 -3.40 7.38
C GLN A 88 -2.96 -2.31 7.28
N ALA A 89 -1.74 -2.67 7.67
CA ALA A 89 -0.57 -1.83 7.50
C ALA A 89 0.48 -2.58 6.67
N LEU A 90 0.98 -1.92 5.62
CA LEU A 90 2.18 -2.34 4.94
C LEU A 90 3.38 -1.64 5.55
N LEU A 91 4.41 -2.41 5.91
CA LEU A 91 5.64 -1.91 6.50
C LEU A 91 6.80 -2.10 5.53
N LEU A 92 7.43 -1.00 5.11
CA LEU A 92 8.61 -1.01 4.26
C LEU A 92 9.72 -0.16 4.89
N ALA A 93 10.82 -0.79 5.30
CA ALA A 93 11.86 -0.15 6.10
C ALA A 93 11.27 0.53 7.35
N SER A 94 11.44 1.84 7.52
CA SER A 94 10.85 2.61 8.63
C SER A 94 9.47 3.21 8.30
N MET A 95 8.91 2.92 7.12
CA MET A 95 7.64 3.50 6.67
C MET A 95 6.48 2.56 6.94
N ARG A 96 5.34 3.14 7.33
CA ARG A 96 4.07 2.47 7.59
C ARG A 96 2.98 3.06 6.72
N PHE A 97 2.32 2.22 5.93
CA PHE A 97 1.24 2.58 5.02
C PHE A 97 -0.05 1.93 5.50
N GLU A 98 -1.02 2.73 5.93
CA GLU A 98 -2.25 2.27 6.56
C GLU A 98 -3.42 2.28 5.58
N PHE A 99 -4.19 1.21 5.59
CA PHE A 99 -5.33 0.99 4.72
C PHE A 99 -6.60 0.77 5.54
N GLU A 100 -7.66 1.45 5.13
CA GLU A 100 -9.04 1.15 5.53
C GLU A 100 -9.81 0.72 4.27
N GLY A 101 -9.96 -0.59 4.10
CA GLY A 101 -10.29 -1.16 2.79
C GLY A 101 -9.30 -0.68 1.73
N GLU A 102 -9.79 -0.36 0.53
CA GLU A 102 -8.93 -0.01 -0.62
C GLU A 102 -8.26 1.38 -0.54
N THR A 103 -8.52 2.16 0.52
CA THR A 103 -8.06 3.54 0.63
C THR A 103 -6.77 3.64 1.44
N LEU A 104 -5.72 4.23 0.84
CA LEU A 104 -4.50 4.58 1.54
C LEU A 104 -4.70 5.85 2.38
N LEU A 105 -4.62 5.71 3.71
CA LEU A 105 -4.88 6.80 4.64
C LEU A 105 -3.74 7.83 4.70
N ASN A 106 -2.51 7.41 4.42
CA ASN A 106 -1.33 8.28 4.39
C ASN A 106 -1.39 9.42 3.36
N CYS A 107 -2.34 9.38 2.43
CA CYS A 107 -2.57 10.45 1.46
C CYS A 107 -3.54 11.53 1.95
N ARG A 108 -4.18 11.37 3.11
CA ARG A 108 -5.04 12.41 3.66
C ARG A 108 -4.17 13.53 4.27
N PRO A 109 -4.38 14.80 3.89
CA PRO A 109 -3.68 15.93 4.50
C PRO A 109 -4.10 16.12 5.96
#